data_AF-A0A2K2DGA3-F1
#
_entry.id   AF-A0A2K2DGA3-F1
#
_cell.length_a   1.000
_cell.length_b   1.000
_cell.length_c   1.000
_cell.angle_alpha   90.00
_cell.angle_beta   90.00
_cell.angle_gamma   90.00
#
_symmetry.space_group_name_H-M   'P 1'
#
loop_
_entity.id
_entity.type
_entity.pdbx_description
1 polymer ?
#
loop_
_entity_poly.entity_id
_entity_poly.type
_entity_poly.pdbx_seq_one_letter_code
_entity_poly.pdbx_strand_id
1 'polypeptide(L)'
;MSTSSEERMFEMDAEPPPEPQSTPMHYQTTCHIIEGILGRCTQVEMEIYERAMEHVRDMGEERKRSILKRRLMVRLRKDGYDASLCRSSWVATTQHPGGAHEYIDVHVAGEGGAIGRSRLIVDIDFRSQFELARPAPWYAQLWARLPHVFVGPQEKLRKAVALLCWASRRSLRESGLHVPPWRRSSYMQAKWFPCPGALPGGDGTVEVAQWSVAKERGGGPRTSGLSTELAAQDGSTWME
;
A
#
# COMPACT_ATOMS: atom_id res chain seq x y z
N MET A 1 11.08 16.22 -81.89
CA MET A 1 9.99 15.32 -81.46
C MET A 1 10.52 13.92 -81.71
N SER A 2 10.87 13.07 -80.73
CA SER A 2 10.47 12.96 -79.33
C SER A 2 11.60 12.30 -78.55
N THR A 3 11.84 12.71 -77.31
CA THR A 3 12.77 12.05 -76.39
C THR A 3 11.98 11.12 -75.47
N SER A 4 12.37 9.85 -75.46
CA SER A 4 11.90 8.82 -74.53
C SER A 4 12.26 9.20 -73.10
N SER A 5 11.30 9.16 -72.18
CA SER A 5 11.54 9.39 -70.75
C SER A 5 11.19 8.14 -69.96
N GLU A 6 12.22 7.64 -69.29
CA GLU A 6 12.29 6.53 -68.34
C GLU A 6 11.22 6.59 -67.24
N GLU A 7 10.49 5.49 -67.07
CA GLU A 7 9.66 5.24 -65.90
C GLU A 7 10.55 4.76 -64.74
N ARG A 8 10.73 5.62 -63.73
CA ARG A 8 11.31 5.23 -62.44
C ARG A 8 10.22 4.57 -61.59
N MET A 9 10.29 3.24 -61.48
CA MET A 9 9.59 2.49 -60.43
C MET A 9 10.09 2.95 -59.06
N PHE A 10 9.19 3.51 -58.24
CA PHE A 10 9.43 3.71 -56.82
C PHE A 10 9.31 2.35 -56.11
N GLU A 11 10.44 1.80 -55.70
CA GLU A 11 10.49 0.72 -54.72
C GLU A 11 9.88 1.23 -53.41
N MET A 12 8.79 0.60 -52.99
CA MET A 12 8.14 0.85 -51.72
C MET A 12 8.92 0.07 -50.67
N ASP A 13 9.83 0.76 -49.97
CA ASP A 13 10.54 0.21 -48.81
C ASP A 13 9.51 -0.33 -47.82
N ALA A 14 9.43 -1.66 -47.74
CA ALA A 14 8.60 -2.34 -46.76
C ALA A 14 9.15 -2.01 -45.37
N GLU A 15 8.37 -1.29 -44.57
CA GLU A 15 8.66 -1.04 -43.16
C GLU A 15 8.83 -2.41 -42.46
N PRO A 16 9.99 -2.68 -41.83
CA PRO A 16 10.21 -3.97 -41.19
C PRO A 16 9.23 -4.15 -40.03
N PRO A 17 8.65 -5.36 -39.84
CA PRO A 17 7.77 -5.60 -38.70
C PRO A 17 8.52 -5.31 -37.39
N PRO A 18 7.85 -4.77 -36.36
CA PRO A 18 8.50 -4.47 -35.08
C PRO A 18 9.08 -5.76 -34.50
N GLU A 19 10.40 -5.84 -34.39
CA GLU A 19 11.11 -7.00 -33.86
C GLU A 19 10.71 -7.30 -32.41
N PRO A 20 10.25 -8.52 -32.07
CA PRO A 20 9.90 -8.86 -30.70
C PRO A 20 11.07 -9.57 -30.00
N GLN A 21 12.23 -8.94 -29.78
CA GLN A 21 13.39 -9.65 -29.20
C GLN A 21 14.21 -8.82 -28.18
N SER A 22 13.70 -8.77 -26.95
CA SER A 22 14.53 -8.66 -25.73
C SER A 22 13.96 -9.58 -24.63
N THR A 23 13.70 -10.82 -25.06
CA THR A 23 12.72 -11.84 -24.61
C THR A 23 12.76 -12.54 -23.22
N PRO A 24 13.95 -12.89 -22.64
CA PRO A 24 14.01 -13.57 -21.31
C PRO A 24 15.02 -13.01 -20.27
N MET A 25 16.03 -12.22 -20.65
CA MET A 25 17.08 -11.79 -19.72
C MET A 25 16.65 -10.63 -18.82
N HIS A 26 15.92 -9.65 -19.36
CA HIS A 26 15.55 -8.44 -18.61
C HIS A 26 14.56 -8.69 -17.46
N TYR A 27 13.71 -9.71 -17.62
CA TYR A 27 12.70 -10.13 -16.63
C TYR A 27 13.33 -10.94 -15.50
N GLN A 28 14.34 -11.77 -15.81
CA GLN A 28 15.14 -12.46 -14.80
C GLN A 28 15.87 -11.42 -13.94
N THR A 29 16.49 -10.41 -14.56
CA THR A 29 17.10 -9.29 -13.84
C THR A 29 16.09 -8.58 -12.94
N THR A 30 14.89 -8.28 -13.43
CA THR A 30 13.83 -7.64 -12.63
C THR A 30 13.41 -8.51 -11.44
N CYS A 31 13.26 -9.83 -11.64
CA CYS A 31 12.96 -10.79 -10.57
C CYS A 31 14.07 -10.81 -9.50
N HIS A 32 15.33 -10.89 -9.92
CA HIS A 32 16.46 -10.89 -8.98
C HIS A 32 16.59 -9.57 -8.22
N ILE A 33 16.31 -8.43 -8.86
CA ILE A 33 16.33 -7.14 -8.15
C ILE A 33 15.21 -7.09 -7.11
N ILE A 34 13.99 -7.51 -7.43
CA ILE A 34 12.89 -7.47 -6.45
C ILE A 34 13.14 -8.46 -5.30
N GLU A 35 13.66 -9.65 -5.59
CA GLU A 35 14.10 -10.62 -4.59
C GLU A 35 15.22 -10.05 -3.71
N GLY A 36 16.20 -9.34 -4.28
CA GLY A 36 17.26 -8.69 -3.51
C GLY A 36 16.79 -7.51 -2.67
N ILE A 37 15.69 -6.84 -3.05
CA ILE A 37 15.05 -5.78 -2.23
C ILE A 37 14.24 -6.39 -1.09
N LEU A 38 13.42 -7.40 -1.39
CA LEU A 38 12.46 -7.99 -0.44
C LEU A 38 13.08 -9.06 0.47
N GLY A 39 14.13 -9.74 0.02
CA GLY A 39 14.78 -10.84 0.76
C GLY A 39 15.85 -10.38 1.76
N ARG A 40 16.34 -9.14 1.67
CA ARG A 40 17.21 -8.57 2.69
C ARG A 40 16.36 -8.12 3.87
N CYS A 41 16.36 -8.90 4.95
CA CYS A 41 15.59 -8.60 6.16
C CYS A 41 16.47 -8.57 7.40
N THR A 42 16.15 -7.70 8.35
CA THR A 42 16.74 -7.73 9.69
C THR A 42 16.06 -8.82 10.54
N GLN A 43 16.69 -9.23 11.65
CA GLN A 43 16.10 -10.21 12.57
C GLN A 43 14.71 -9.78 13.04
N VAL A 44 14.53 -8.49 13.35
CA VAL A 44 13.24 -7.94 13.80
C VAL A 44 12.20 -7.95 12.69
N GLU A 45 12.58 -7.66 11.44
CA GLU A 45 11.66 -7.76 10.30
C GLU A 45 11.17 -9.20 10.09
N MET A 46 12.07 -10.18 10.21
CA MET A 46 11.71 -11.60 10.12
C MET A 46 10.76 -12.00 11.25
N GLU A 47 11.07 -11.61 12.48
CA GLU A 47 10.26 -11.94 13.66
C GLU A 47 8.84 -11.36 13.57
N ILE A 48 8.71 -10.09 13.16
CA ILE A 48 7.41 -9.45 12.95
C ILE A 48 6.66 -10.12 11.78
N TYR A 49 7.37 -10.49 10.71
CA TYR A 49 6.77 -11.19 9.58
C TYR A 49 6.20 -12.55 9.97
N GLU A 50 6.95 -13.35 10.74
CA GLU A 50 6.51 -14.66 11.22
C GLU A 50 5.27 -14.55 12.09
N ARG A 51 5.27 -13.65 13.08
CA ARG A 51 4.10 -13.35 13.92
C ARG A 51 2.90 -12.87 13.11
N ALA A 52 3.13 -11.99 12.14
CA ALA A 52 2.07 -11.51 11.27
C ALA A 52 1.44 -12.64 10.46
N MET A 53 2.25 -13.54 9.89
CA MET A 53 1.75 -14.70 9.16
C MET A 53 1.00 -15.68 10.04
N GLU A 54 1.52 -16.01 11.22
CA GLU A 54 0.85 -16.88 12.18
C GLU A 54 -0.54 -16.34 12.53
N HIS A 55 -0.61 -15.06 12.87
CA HIS A 55 -1.88 -14.43 13.21
C HIS A 55 -2.84 -14.34 12.04
N VAL A 56 -2.36 -14.08 10.82
CA VAL A 56 -3.21 -14.08 9.62
C VAL A 56 -3.81 -15.46 9.36
N ARG A 57 -3.06 -16.54 9.62
CA ARG A 57 -3.57 -17.92 9.49
C ARG A 57 -4.60 -18.26 10.58
N ASP A 58 -4.34 -17.85 11.82
CA ASP A 58 -5.25 -18.10 12.95
C ASP A 58 -6.59 -17.36 12.86
N MET A 59 -6.59 -16.19 12.23
CA MET A 59 -7.78 -15.33 12.19
C MET A 59 -8.91 -15.85 11.29
N GLY A 60 -8.69 -16.95 10.56
CA GLY A 60 -9.69 -17.62 9.72
C GLY A 60 -10.12 -16.78 8.51
N GLU A 61 -11.26 -17.12 7.90
CA GLU A 61 -11.86 -16.40 6.76
C GLU A 61 -12.57 -15.10 7.20
N GLU A 62 -11.89 -14.23 7.96
CA GLU A 62 -12.42 -12.88 8.17
C GLU A 62 -12.40 -12.12 6.84
N ARG A 63 -13.58 -11.90 6.25
CA ARG A 63 -13.71 -11.26 4.93
C ARG A 63 -13.28 -9.80 4.96
N LYS A 64 -13.35 -9.13 6.12
CA LYS A 64 -12.99 -7.71 6.25
C LYS A 64 -11.52 -7.54 6.61
N ARG A 65 -10.72 -7.14 5.61
CA ARG A 65 -9.29 -6.84 5.74
C ARG A 65 -8.96 -5.80 6.81
N SER A 66 -9.82 -4.80 7.01
CA SER A 66 -9.65 -3.80 8.06
C SER A 66 -9.71 -4.41 9.47
N ILE A 67 -10.57 -5.43 9.68
CA ILE A 67 -10.66 -6.17 10.94
C ILE A 67 -9.39 -7.01 11.15
N LEU A 68 -8.92 -7.69 10.11
CA LEU A 68 -7.66 -8.44 10.14
C LEU A 68 -6.48 -7.55 10.54
N LYS A 69 -6.32 -6.38 9.92
CA LYS A 69 -5.26 -5.42 10.26
C LYS A 69 -5.37 -4.92 11.69
N ARG A 70 -6.58 -4.60 12.15
CA ARG A 70 -6.81 -4.16 13.54
C ARG A 70 -6.47 -5.27 14.55
N ARG A 71 -6.90 -6.50 14.30
CA ARG A 71 -6.58 -7.66 15.16
C ARG A 71 -5.09 -7.97 15.18
N LEU A 72 -4.45 -7.95 14.02
CA LEU A 72 -2.99 -8.12 13.92
C LEU A 72 -2.26 -7.05 14.74
N MET A 73 -2.65 -5.78 14.62
CA MET A 73 -2.07 -4.70 15.42
C MET A 73 -2.25 -4.94 16.93
N VAL A 74 -3.43 -5.40 17.37
CA VAL A 74 -3.67 -5.73 18.79
C VAL A 74 -2.79 -6.88 19.25
N ARG A 75 -2.59 -7.92 18.43
CA ARG A 75 -1.72 -9.04 18.78
C ARG A 75 -0.24 -8.63 18.84
N LEU A 76 0.25 -7.87 17.87
CA LEU A 76 1.61 -7.31 17.91
C LEU A 76 1.86 -6.47 19.17
N ARG A 77 0.87 -5.70 19.62
CA ARG A 77 0.96 -4.97 20.91
C ARG A 77 1.04 -5.89 22.12
N LYS A 78 0.30 -7.01 22.12
CA LYS A 78 0.36 -8.00 23.21
C LYS A 78 1.72 -8.66 23.28
N ASP A 79 2.39 -8.82 22.15
CA ASP A 79 3.73 -9.38 22.05
C ASP A 79 4.84 -8.37 22.42
N GLY A 80 4.47 -7.13 22.76
CA GLY A 80 5.39 -6.09 23.23
C GLY A 80 5.88 -5.11 22.16
N TYR A 81 5.39 -5.20 20.92
CA TYR A 81 5.74 -4.23 19.87
C TYR A 81 4.93 -2.94 19.98
N ASP A 82 5.58 -1.80 19.70
CA ASP A 82 4.88 -0.52 19.50
C ASP A 82 4.28 -0.46 18.09
N ALA A 83 3.14 -1.13 17.92
CA ALA A 83 2.39 -1.18 16.67
C ALA A 83 1.22 -0.18 16.67
N SER A 84 0.92 0.42 15.52
CA SER A 84 -0.24 1.28 15.33
C SER A 84 -0.91 1.03 13.98
N LEU A 85 -2.23 1.25 13.91
CA LEU A 85 -2.95 1.18 12.64
C LEU A 85 -2.92 2.57 12.00
N CYS A 86 -2.28 2.68 10.84
CA CYS A 86 -2.21 3.90 10.07
C CYS A 86 -3.20 3.86 8.91
N ARG A 87 -3.85 4.99 8.65
CA ARG A 87 -4.69 5.19 7.47
C ARG A 87 -4.14 6.36 6.66
N SER A 88 -3.78 6.10 5.42
CA SER A 88 -3.49 7.14 4.43
C SER A 88 -4.76 7.43 3.63
N SER A 89 -4.91 8.67 3.20
CA SER A 89 -5.92 9.07 2.22
C SER A 89 -5.33 10.12 1.29
N TRP A 90 -5.63 10.03 0.00
CA TRP A 90 -5.18 10.98 -1.01
C TRP A 90 -6.36 11.46 -1.85
N VAL A 91 -6.30 12.74 -2.22
CA VAL A 91 -7.37 13.44 -2.92
C VAL A 91 -7.37 13.04 -4.40
N ALA A 92 -8.57 12.97 -4.98
CA ALA A 92 -8.72 12.79 -6.41
C ALA A 92 -8.11 13.97 -7.18
N THR A 93 -7.38 13.67 -8.24
CA THR A 93 -6.85 14.65 -9.19
C THR A 93 -7.52 14.42 -10.54
N THR A 94 -7.36 15.37 -11.47
CA THR A 94 -7.82 15.20 -12.86
C THR A 94 -7.25 13.95 -13.53
N GLN A 95 -6.10 13.45 -13.06
CA GLN A 95 -5.40 12.31 -13.64
C GLN A 95 -5.61 10.99 -12.89
N HIS A 96 -6.02 11.01 -11.63
CA HIS A 96 -6.11 9.80 -10.79
C HIS A 96 -7.22 9.92 -9.74
N PRO A 97 -7.97 8.84 -9.48
CA PRO A 97 -9.00 8.85 -8.44
C PRO A 97 -8.38 9.05 -7.05
N GLY A 98 -9.20 9.52 -6.11
CA GLY A 98 -8.84 9.53 -4.70
C GLY A 98 -8.91 8.12 -4.13
N GLY A 99 -8.31 7.93 -2.95
CA GLY A 99 -8.35 6.64 -2.28
C GLY A 99 -7.91 6.73 -0.83
N ALA A 100 -8.10 5.63 -0.12
CA ALA A 100 -7.59 5.44 1.22
C ALA A 100 -6.98 4.04 1.35
N HIS A 101 -5.97 3.92 2.20
CA HIS A 101 -5.31 2.65 2.47
C HIS A 101 -4.98 2.53 3.95
N GLU A 102 -5.18 1.34 4.50
CA GLU A 102 -4.84 1.02 5.88
C GLU A 102 -3.62 0.10 5.90
N TYR A 103 -2.67 0.39 6.77
CA TYR A 103 -1.47 -0.41 7.01
C TYR A 103 -1.11 -0.34 8.49
N ILE A 104 -0.23 -1.23 8.93
CA ILE A 104 0.27 -1.23 10.31
C ILE A 104 1.66 -0.64 10.31
N ASP A 105 1.95 0.17 11.31
CA ASP A 105 3.23 0.81 11.52
C ASP A 105 3.82 0.35 12.84
N VAL A 106 5.06 -0.14 12.83
CA VAL A 106 5.74 -0.69 13.99
C VAL A 106 7.01 0.10 14.25
N HIS A 107 7.11 0.69 15.45
CA HIS A 107 8.33 1.34 15.90
C HIS A 107 9.25 0.33 16.57
N VAL A 108 10.47 0.24 16.07
CA VAL A 108 11.52 -0.62 16.60
C VAL A 108 12.65 0.25 17.14
N ALA A 109 13.17 -0.09 18.32
CA ALA A 109 14.39 0.56 18.82
C ALA A 109 15.56 0.19 17.90
N GLY A 110 16.21 1.17 17.28
CA GLY A 110 17.40 0.91 16.48
C GLY A 110 18.68 0.87 17.30
N GLU A 111 19.75 0.45 16.63
CA GLU A 111 21.12 0.47 17.14
C GLU A 111 21.55 1.93 17.38
N GLY A 112 21.35 2.45 18.59
CA GLY A 112 21.61 3.85 18.95
C GLY A 112 20.65 4.47 19.98
N GLY A 113 19.71 3.70 20.53
CA GLY A 113 18.79 4.19 21.56
C GLY A 113 17.68 5.10 20.99
N ALA A 114 17.23 6.10 21.77
CA ALA A 114 16.07 6.94 21.45
C ALA A 114 16.18 7.72 20.12
N ILE A 115 17.40 7.94 19.62
CA ILE A 115 17.70 8.68 18.37
C ILE A 115 17.55 7.76 17.13
N GLY A 116 17.56 6.43 17.32
CA GLY A 116 17.57 5.44 16.26
C GLY A 116 16.25 4.68 16.05
N ARG A 117 15.09 5.19 16.49
CA ARG A 117 13.81 4.48 16.28
C ARG A 117 13.56 4.27 14.79
N SER A 118 13.63 3.01 14.36
CA SER A 118 13.35 2.59 12.98
C SER A 118 11.86 2.32 12.83
N ARG A 119 11.30 2.81 11.72
CA ARG A 119 9.88 2.67 11.39
C ARG A 119 9.70 1.55 10.37
N LEU A 120 8.97 0.50 10.75
CA LEU A 120 8.63 -0.62 9.88
C LEU A 120 7.16 -0.56 9.46
N ILE A 121 6.91 -0.70 8.16
CA ILE A 121 5.57 -0.84 7.60
C ILE A 121 5.24 -2.33 7.51
N VAL A 122 4.06 -2.69 7.99
CA VAL A 122 3.46 -4.01 7.87
C VAL A 122 2.17 -3.91 7.04
N ASP A 123 2.13 -4.61 5.91
CA ASP A 123 0.95 -4.67 5.04
C ASP A 123 0.64 -6.11 4.62
N ILE A 124 -0.47 -6.64 5.15
CA ILE A 124 -0.93 -8.02 4.90
C ILE A 124 -1.49 -8.25 3.50
N ASP A 125 -1.71 -7.17 2.73
CA ASP A 125 -2.33 -7.22 1.41
C ASP A 125 -1.35 -6.92 0.27
N PHE A 126 -0.05 -6.85 0.58
CA PHE A 126 0.97 -6.34 -0.32
C PHE A 126 0.93 -6.98 -1.71
N ARG A 127 0.96 -8.33 -1.79
CA ARG A 127 0.91 -9.05 -3.07
C ARG A 127 -0.34 -8.75 -3.89
N SER A 128 -1.52 -8.69 -3.24
CA SER A 128 -2.80 -8.41 -3.92
C SER A 128 -2.82 -7.01 -4.54
N GLN A 129 -2.06 -6.06 -3.97
CA GLN A 129 -1.96 -4.71 -4.52
C GLN A 129 -1.35 -4.70 -5.93
N PHE A 130 -0.66 -5.76 -6.38
CA PHE A 130 0.03 -5.83 -7.67
C PHE A 130 -0.55 -6.88 -8.64
N GLU A 131 -1.72 -7.45 -8.33
CA GLU A 131 -2.37 -8.42 -9.21
C GLU A 131 -2.89 -7.79 -10.51
N LEU A 132 -2.72 -8.47 -11.64
CA LEU A 132 -3.20 -8.01 -12.95
C LEU A 132 -4.21 -9.02 -13.51
N ALA A 133 -5.23 -8.52 -14.22
CA ALA A 133 -6.25 -9.38 -14.83
C ALA A 133 -5.70 -10.26 -15.98
N ARG A 134 -4.74 -9.73 -16.75
CA ARG A 134 -4.03 -10.46 -17.81
C ARG A 134 -2.54 -10.13 -17.74
N PRO A 135 -1.79 -10.77 -16.84
CA PRO A 135 -0.36 -10.57 -16.76
C PRO A 135 0.34 -11.29 -17.91
N ALA A 136 1.36 -10.65 -18.49
CA ALA A 136 2.36 -11.34 -19.28
C ALA A 136 2.99 -12.50 -18.45
N PRO A 137 3.36 -13.64 -19.06
CA PRO A 137 3.83 -14.83 -18.32
C PRO A 137 4.99 -14.57 -17.35
N TRP A 138 5.96 -13.74 -17.75
CA TRP A 138 7.09 -13.37 -16.90
C TRP A 138 6.65 -12.56 -15.67
N TYR A 139 5.62 -11.72 -15.81
CA TYR A 139 5.09 -10.93 -14.69
C TYR A 139 4.31 -11.83 -13.74
N ALA A 140 3.59 -12.83 -14.24
CA ALA A 140 2.93 -13.82 -13.41
C ALA A 140 3.96 -14.57 -12.53
N GLN A 141 5.12 -14.93 -13.09
CA GLN A 141 6.22 -15.54 -12.33
C GLN A 141 6.83 -14.60 -11.29
N LEU A 142 6.98 -13.31 -11.62
CA LEU A 142 7.45 -12.29 -10.67
C LEU A 142 6.45 -12.11 -9.53
N TRP A 143 5.16 -11.97 -9.87
CA TRP A 143 4.07 -11.77 -8.91
C TRP A 143 3.90 -12.99 -7.99
N ALA A 144 4.10 -14.20 -8.51
CA ALA A 144 4.03 -15.44 -7.75
C ALA A 144 5.04 -15.52 -6.59
N ARG A 145 6.18 -14.83 -6.73
CA ARG A 145 7.26 -14.79 -5.73
C ARG A 145 7.12 -13.64 -4.73
N LEU A 146 6.14 -12.76 -4.88
CA LEU A 146 5.95 -11.66 -3.94
C LEU A 146 5.45 -12.18 -2.58
N PRO A 147 5.93 -11.62 -1.47
CA PRO A 147 5.44 -11.97 -0.15
C PRO A 147 3.99 -11.48 -0.01
N HIS A 148 3.15 -12.30 0.61
CA HIS A 148 1.75 -11.92 0.88
C HIS A 148 1.68 -10.75 1.85
N VAL A 149 2.51 -10.82 2.90
CA VAL A 149 2.70 -9.77 3.90
C VAL A 149 4.01 -9.05 3.62
N PHE A 150 3.99 -7.73 3.53
CA PHE A 150 5.22 -6.94 3.52
C PHE A 150 5.56 -6.51 4.95
N VAL A 151 6.83 -6.68 5.33
CA VAL A 151 7.41 -6.11 6.56
C VAL A 151 8.74 -5.47 6.19
N GLY A 152 8.91 -4.18 6.49
CA GLY A 152 10.18 -3.52 6.24
C GLY A 152 10.13 -1.99 6.33
N PRO A 153 11.29 -1.33 6.23
CA PRO A 153 11.39 0.12 6.29
C PRO A 153 10.76 0.77 5.06
N GLN A 154 10.40 2.05 5.24
CA GLN A 154 9.77 2.88 4.20
C GLN A 154 10.56 2.88 2.89
N GLU A 155 11.88 2.95 2.97
CA GLU A 155 12.77 3.03 1.80
C GLU A 155 12.79 1.74 0.99
N LYS A 156 12.68 0.60 1.67
CA LYS A 156 12.55 -0.71 1.01
C LYS A 156 11.21 -0.77 0.26
N LEU A 157 10.13 -0.35 0.91
CA LEU A 157 8.80 -0.33 0.31
C LEU A 157 8.75 0.59 -0.91
N ARG A 158 9.30 1.81 -0.83
CA ARG A 158 9.36 2.74 -1.97
C ARG A 158 10.05 2.13 -3.18
N LYS A 159 11.22 1.51 -2.99
CA LYS A 159 11.98 0.86 -4.06
C LYS A 159 11.19 -0.31 -4.67
N ALA A 160 10.62 -1.17 -3.83
CA ALA A 160 9.81 -2.30 -4.28
C ALA A 160 8.58 -1.83 -5.08
N VAL A 161 7.81 -0.88 -4.54
CA VAL A 161 6.62 -0.32 -5.21
C VAL A 161 6.98 0.29 -6.56
N ALA A 162 8.07 1.07 -6.64
CA ALA A 162 8.51 1.69 -7.88
C ALA A 162 8.83 0.64 -8.97
N LEU A 163 9.59 -0.41 -8.60
CA LEU A 163 9.95 -1.50 -9.51
C LEU A 163 8.73 -2.31 -9.96
N LEU A 164 7.82 -2.64 -9.04
CA LEU A 164 6.59 -3.37 -9.33
C LEU A 164 5.62 -2.56 -10.19
N CYS A 165 5.55 -1.25 -10.00
CA CYS A 165 4.79 -0.35 -10.87
C CYS A 165 5.41 -0.27 -12.27
N TRP A 166 6.72 -0.26 -12.38
CA TRP A 166 7.38 -0.32 -13.68
C TRP A 166 7.08 -1.65 -14.39
N ALA A 167 7.22 -2.78 -13.68
CA ALA A 167 6.97 -4.11 -14.23
C ALA A 167 5.51 -4.32 -14.63
N SER A 168 4.55 -3.91 -13.79
CA SER A 168 3.12 -4.04 -14.08
C SER A 168 2.70 -3.22 -15.30
N ARG A 169 3.18 -1.98 -15.43
CA ARG A 169 2.93 -1.14 -16.61
C ARG A 169 3.49 -1.73 -17.89
N ARG A 170 4.63 -2.40 -17.81
CA ARG A 170 5.23 -3.09 -18.95
C ARG A 170 4.38 -4.31 -19.34
N SER A 171 4.03 -5.14 -18.36
CA SER A 171 3.18 -6.33 -18.55
C SER A 171 1.83 -5.99 -19.19
N LEU A 172 1.18 -4.92 -18.74
CA LEU A 172 -0.09 -4.44 -19.32
C LEU A 172 0.08 -4.00 -20.77
N ARG A 173 1.14 -3.23 -21.08
CA ARG A 173 1.42 -2.77 -22.44
C ARG A 173 1.71 -3.94 -23.40
N GLU A 174 2.52 -4.90 -22.97
CA GLU A 174 2.80 -6.13 -23.75
C GLU A 174 1.52 -6.96 -23.97
N SER A 175 0.57 -6.89 -23.05
CA SER A 175 -0.74 -7.56 -23.16
C SER A 175 -1.80 -6.72 -23.89
N GLY A 176 -1.41 -5.62 -24.55
CA GLY A 176 -2.31 -4.72 -25.28
C GLY A 176 -3.32 -3.98 -24.41
N LEU A 177 -3.07 -3.88 -23.09
CA LEU A 177 -3.97 -3.25 -22.13
C LEU A 177 -3.53 -1.81 -21.80
N HIS A 178 -4.51 -0.91 -21.69
CA HIS A 178 -4.29 0.43 -21.16
C HIS A 178 -3.80 0.34 -19.70
N VAL A 179 -2.86 1.22 -19.33
CA VAL A 179 -2.35 1.31 -17.96
C VAL A 179 -3.31 2.18 -17.14
N PRO A 180 -4.08 1.60 -16.21
CA PRO A 180 -4.99 2.41 -15.41
C PRO A 180 -4.21 3.31 -14.44
N PRO A 181 -4.82 4.42 -14.00
CA PRO A 181 -4.16 5.42 -13.16
C PRO A 181 -3.62 4.83 -11.84
N TRP A 182 -4.31 3.87 -11.24
CA TRP A 182 -3.87 3.22 -10.00
C TRP A 182 -2.67 2.27 -10.16
N ARG A 183 -2.21 2.03 -11.39
CA ARG A 183 -0.97 1.26 -11.69
C ARG A 183 0.25 2.16 -11.87
N ARG A 184 0.09 3.47 -11.72
CA ARG A 184 1.20 4.43 -11.74
C ARG A 184 1.89 4.48 -10.38
N SER A 185 3.20 4.72 -10.42
CA SER A 185 4.05 4.74 -9.21
C SER A 185 3.59 5.80 -8.20
N SER A 186 3.19 6.98 -8.67
CA SER A 186 2.69 8.08 -7.82
C SER A 186 1.45 7.66 -7.02
N TYR A 187 0.45 7.06 -7.67
CA TYR A 187 -0.76 6.57 -7.00
C TYR A 187 -0.44 5.46 -6.00
N MET A 188 0.38 4.49 -6.39
CA MET A 188 0.70 3.36 -5.52
C MET A 188 1.51 3.80 -4.31
N GLN A 189 2.46 4.72 -4.46
CA GLN A 189 3.23 5.24 -3.33
C GLN A 189 2.37 6.04 -2.36
N ALA A 190 1.34 6.76 -2.83
CA ALA A 190 0.41 7.51 -1.98
C ALA A 190 -0.31 6.63 -0.93
N LYS A 191 -0.43 5.32 -1.18
CA LYS A 191 -1.00 4.35 -0.22
C LYS A 191 -0.22 4.26 1.09
N TRP A 192 1.09 4.43 1.06
CA TRP A 192 1.94 4.34 2.27
C TRP A 192 2.62 5.66 2.60
N PHE A 193 2.75 6.54 1.61
CA PHE A 193 3.44 7.82 1.69
C PHE A 193 2.49 8.92 1.19
N PRO A 194 1.52 9.36 2.01
CA PRO A 194 0.71 10.51 1.64
C PRO A 194 1.64 11.70 1.36
N CYS A 195 1.39 12.40 0.26
CA CYS A 195 2.16 13.59 -0.10
C CYS A 195 2.07 14.60 1.05
N PRO A 196 3.18 15.09 1.62
CA PRO A 196 3.15 16.28 2.47
C PRO A 196 2.50 17.38 1.63
N GLY A 197 1.36 17.90 2.09
CA GLY A 197 0.43 18.64 1.24
C GLY A 197 1.10 19.70 0.37
N ALA A 198 0.75 19.71 -0.92
CA ALA A 198 0.84 20.92 -1.71
C ALA A 198 -0.14 21.92 -1.09
N LEU A 199 0.35 22.72 -0.14
CA LEU A 199 -0.35 23.93 0.29
C LEU A 199 -0.38 24.90 -0.91
N PRO A 200 -1.51 25.53 -1.21
CA PRO A 200 -1.55 26.61 -2.19
C PRO A 200 -0.83 27.84 -1.62
N GLY A 201 0.41 28.06 -2.06
CA GLY A 201 1.12 29.35 -2.06
C GLY A 201 1.53 29.93 -0.70
N GLY A 202 2.84 30.06 -0.47
CA GLY A 202 3.40 30.94 0.57
C GLY A 202 4.74 30.47 1.15
N ASP A 203 5.82 30.99 0.59
CA ASP A 203 7.16 31.23 1.17
C ASP A 203 7.79 30.22 2.18
N GLY A 204 8.82 29.52 1.71
CA GLY A 204 10.16 29.66 2.32
C GLY A 204 10.52 28.95 3.62
N THR A 205 9.68 28.11 4.22
CA THR A 205 10.11 27.28 5.37
C THR A 205 9.82 25.80 5.12
N VAL A 206 10.89 25.01 5.08
CA VAL A 206 10.81 23.54 5.07
C VAL A 206 10.43 23.11 6.49
N GLU A 207 9.14 23.20 6.81
CA GLU A 207 8.61 22.49 7.97
C GLU A 207 8.59 20.99 7.66
N VAL A 208 9.39 20.25 8.42
CA VAL A 208 9.37 18.79 8.44
C VAL A 208 7.96 18.37 8.83
N ALA A 209 7.24 17.76 7.89
CA ALA A 209 5.86 17.32 8.07
C ALA A 209 5.75 16.38 9.29
N GLN A 210 5.23 16.92 10.39
CA GLN A 210 4.92 16.18 11.60
C GLN A 210 3.67 15.34 11.35
N TRP A 211 3.87 14.02 11.27
CA TRP A 211 2.81 13.04 11.14
C TRP A 211 1.97 13.04 12.42
N SER A 212 0.68 13.34 12.31
CA SER A 212 -0.27 13.18 13.41
C SER A 212 -1.05 11.89 13.20
N VAL A 213 -0.77 10.86 14.02
CA VAL A 213 -1.63 9.70 14.15
C VAL A 213 -2.91 10.14 14.84
N ALA A 214 -4.05 9.96 14.19
CA ALA A 214 -5.32 9.96 14.87
C ALA A 214 -5.35 8.76 15.84
N LYS A 215 -4.90 8.98 17.08
CA LYS A 215 -4.99 8.01 18.17
C LYS A 215 -6.46 7.94 18.57
N GLU A 216 -7.16 6.85 18.25
CA GLU A 216 -8.49 6.60 18.81
C GLU A 216 -8.37 6.62 20.34
N ARG A 217 -8.98 7.63 20.97
CA ARG A 217 -9.14 7.69 22.42
C ARG A 217 -10.13 6.59 22.79
N GLY A 218 -9.67 5.63 23.57
CA GLY A 218 -10.50 4.56 24.10
C GLY A 218 -11.74 5.14 24.79
N GLY A 219 -12.90 4.62 24.41
CA GLY A 219 -14.16 4.94 25.05
C GLY A 219 -14.10 4.57 26.53
N GLY A 220 -14.34 5.56 27.39
CA GLY A 220 -14.50 5.36 28.83
C GLY A 220 -15.77 4.56 29.14
N PRO A 221 -15.85 3.96 30.35
CA PRO A 221 -16.97 3.11 30.74
C PRO A 221 -18.25 3.95 30.88
N ARG A 222 -19.30 3.56 30.15
CA ARG A 222 -20.64 4.11 30.36
C ARG A 222 -21.20 3.48 31.64
N THR A 223 -21.26 4.25 32.72
CA THR A 223 -22.01 3.86 33.91
C THR A 223 -23.50 3.95 33.59
N SER A 224 -24.17 2.80 33.54
CA SER A 224 -25.62 2.69 33.48
C SER A 224 -26.19 2.91 34.88
N GLY A 225 -26.64 4.13 35.15
CA GLY A 225 -27.47 4.44 36.31
C GLY A 225 -28.94 4.22 35.96
N LEU A 226 -29.47 3.06 36.33
CA LEU A 226 -30.91 2.89 36.59
C LEU A 226 -31.26 3.82 37.75
N SER A 227 -32.30 4.63 37.61
CA SER A 227 -33.03 5.21 38.75
C SER A 227 -34.50 4.94 38.53
N THR A 228 -34.98 4.00 39.34
CA THR A 228 -36.38 3.62 39.50
C THR A 228 -37.11 4.68 40.31
N GLU A 229 -38.36 4.91 39.94
CA GLU A 229 -39.37 5.77 40.55
C GLU A 229 -39.43 5.72 42.08
N LEU A 230 -39.75 6.85 42.71
CA LEU A 230 -40.64 6.87 43.88
C LEU A 230 -41.61 8.04 43.74
N ALA A 231 -42.87 7.70 43.44
CA ALA A 231 -44.00 8.62 43.45
C ALA A 231 -44.36 8.98 44.90
N ALA A 232 -44.55 10.27 45.15
CA ALA A 232 -45.14 10.78 46.37
C ALA A 232 -46.64 11.04 46.12
N GLN A 233 -47.50 10.30 46.82
CA GLN A 233 -48.90 10.62 47.06
C GLN A 233 -49.19 10.33 48.53
N ASP A 234 -49.52 11.37 49.30
CA ASP A 234 -50.74 11.55 50.12
C ASP A 234 -50.52 12.82 50.98
N GLY A 235 -51.51 13.61 51.35
CA GLY A 235 -52.94 13.40 51.28
C GLY A 235 -53.70 14.68 51.59
N SER A 236 -54.94 14.65 51.13
CA SER A 236 -55.93 15.70 51.22
C SER A 236 -56.42 15.94 52.66
N THR A 237 -56.69 17.22 52.90
CA THR A 237 -57.41 17.84 54.02
C THR A 237 -58.75 17.15 54.33
N TRP A 238 -58.98 16.88 55.62
CA TRP A 238 -60.28 16.48 56.18
C TRP A 238 -61.18 17.71 56.38
N MET A 239 -62.43 17.62 55.94
CA MET A 239 -63.58 18.39 56.43
C MET A 239 -64.56 17.42 57.10
N GLU A 240 -65.09 17.87 58.24
CA GLU A 240 -66.13 17.31 59.13
C GLU A 240 -65.76 16.16 60.08
#